data_AF-A0A9J9HBH9-F1
#
_entry.id   AF-A0A9J9HBH9-F1
#
_cell.length_a   1.000
_cell.length_b   1.000
_cell.length_c   1.000
_cell.angle_alpha   90.00
_cell.angle_beta   90.00
_cell.angle_gamma   90.00
#
_symmetry.space_group_name_H-M   'P 1'
#
loop_
_entity.id
_entity.type
_entity.pdbx_description
1 polymer ?
#
loop_
_entity_poly.entity_id
_entity_poly.type
_entity_poly.pdbx_seq_one_letter_code
_entity_poly.pdbx_strand_id
1 'polypeptide(L)'
;MSIWDTASAAIDAAFAVPGGVTYSGLEIDLPGPIAAIREDMPAPTFDGPGASAQTVGYEIDMAALPRRPRRGDLIGHVVGGATSWRVIDVSDRAAVGKWFAIVEQAA
;
A
#
# COMPACT_ATOMS: atom_id res chain seq x y z
N MET A 1 3.25 10.09 -25.21
CA MET A 1 2.39 10.07 -24.02
C MET A 1 0.98 10.37 -24.47
N SER A 2 0.07 9.42 -24.28
CA SER A 2 -1.34 9.53 -24.66
C SER A 2 -2.10 10.41 -23.68
N ILE A 3 -3.24 10.98 -24.09
CA ILE A 3 -4.16 11.70 -23.20
C ILE A 3 -4.62 10.81 -22.03
N TRP A 4 -4.74 9.50 -22.26
CA TRP A 4 -5.13 8.52 -21.26
C TRP A 4 -4.04 8.31 -20.19
N ASP A 5 -2.76 8.34 -20.58
CA ASP A 5 -1.64 8.22 -19.63
C ASP A 5 -1.64 9.40 -18.66
N THR A 6 -1.87 10.61 -19.18
CA THR A 6 -1.95 11.84 -18.38
C THR A 6 -3.14 11.81 -17.43
N ALA A 7 -4.31 11.37 -17.91
CA ALA A 7 -5.51 11.25 -17.07
C ALA A 7 -5.31 10.23 -15.93
N SER A 8 -4.71 9.07 -16.23
CA SER A 8 -4.41 8.06 -15.21
C SER A 8 -3.45 8.59 -14.16
N ALA A 9 -2.37 9.25 -14.57
CA ALA A 9 -1.41 9.84 -13.63
C ALA A 9 -2.05 10.92 -12.74
N ALA A 10 -3.00 11.71 -13.28
CA ALA A 10 -3.73 12.71 -12.52
C ALA A 10 -4.66 12.09 -11.47
N ILE A 11 -5.32 10.97 -11.80
CA ILE A 11 -6.15 10.20 -10.86
C ILE A 11 -5.28 9.61 -9.75
N ASP A 12 -4.17 8.96 -10.11
CA ASP A 12 -3.23 8.40 -9.13
C ASP A 12 -2.74 9.46 -8.14
N ALA A 13 -2.36 10.64 -8.65
CA ALA A 13 -1.91 11.75 -7.82
C ALA A 13 -3.01 12.30 -6.90
N ALA A 14 -4.27 12.27 -7.34
CA ALA A 14 -5.41 12.76 -6.56
C ALA A 14 -5.78 11.83 -5.39
N PHE A 15 -5.58 10.53 -5.54
CA PHE A 15 -5.89 9.52 -4.51
C PHE A 15 -4.68 9.04 -3.70
N ALA A 16 -3.47 9.44 -4.10
CA ALA A 16 -2.26 9.12 -3.35
C ALA A 16 -2.33 9.64 -1.91
N VAL A 17 -1.82 8.84 -0.98
CA VAL A 17 -1.64 9.22 0.42
C VAL A 17 -0.80 10.51 0.47
N PRO A 18 -1.31 11.59 1.10
CA PRO A 18 -0.56 12.83 1.23
C PRO A 18 0.77 12.62 1.95
N GLY A 19 1.88 13.06 1.35
CA GLY A 19 3.22 12.84 1.91
C GLY A 19 3.79 11.43 1.71
N GLY A 20 3.04 10.54 1.06
CA GLY A 20 3.45 9.17 0.75
C GLY A 20 3.45 8.22 1.96
N VAL A 21 3.94 7.01 1.71
CA VAL A 21 4.14 5.96 2.71
C VAL A 21 5.60 5.58 2.77
N THR A 22 6.10 5.22 3.95
CA THR A 22 7.40 4.54 4.05
C THR A 22 7.21 3.07 3.78
N TYR A 23 8.23 2.45 3.21
CA TYR A 23 8.23 1.03 2.92
C TYR A 23 9.52 0.42 3.46
N SER A 24 9.41 -0.67 4.20
CA SER A 24 10.56 -1.43 4.68
C SER A 24 10.36 -2.91 4.44
N GLY A 25 11.37 -3.53 3.84
CA GLY A 25 11.37 -4.95 3.52
C GLY A 25 12.80 -5.45 3.44
N LEU A 26 12.96 -6.77 3.47
CA LEU A 26 14.29 -7.35 3.30
C LEU A 26 14.90 -6.89 1.97
N GLU A 27 16.14 -6.38 2.02
CA GLU A 27 16.90 -5.86 0.87
C GLU A 27 16.24 -4.66 0.16
N ILE A 28 15.33 -3.95 0.82
CA ILE A 28 14.77 -2.69 0.30
C ILE A 28 15.23 -1.55 1.19
N ASP A 29 16.07 -0.68 0.62
CA ASP A 29 16.44 0.61 1.18
C ASP A 29 15.94 1.70 0.22
N LEU A 30 14.96 2.49 0.66
CA LEU A 30 14.39 3.57 -0.13
C LEU A 30 14.83 4.91 0.44
N PRO A 31 15.22 5.87 -0.43
CA PRO A 31 15.71 7.18 0.02
C PRO A 31 14.62 8.07 0.64
N GLY A 32 13.34 7.67 0.54
CA GLY A 32 12.23 8.44 1.07
C GLY A 32 10.87 7.75 0.87
N PRO A 33 9.77 8.44 1.20
CA PRO A 33 8.42 7.93 1.02
C PRO A 33 8.09 7.67 -0.45
N ILE A 34 7.22 6.71 -0.68
CA ILE A 34 6.67 6.38 -2.00
C ILE A 34 5.21 6.79 -2.10
N ALA A 35 4.76 7.09 -3.31
CA ALA A 35 3.34 7.28 -3.58
C ALA A 35 2.63 5.92 -3.51
N ALA A 36 1.51 5.88 -2.78
CA ALA A 36 0.62 4.74 -2.72
C ALA A 36 -0.81 5.23 -2.50
N ILE A 37 -1.79 4.46 -2.96
CA ILE A 37 -3.21 4.72 -2.69
C ILE A 37 -3.64 3.76 -1.58
N ARG A 38 -4.34 4.27 -0.57
CA ARG A 38 -4.88 3.48 0.53
C ARG A 38 -6.35 3.19 0.30
N GLU A 39 -6.72 1.92 0.40
CA GLU A 39 -8.10 1.45 0.31
C GLU A 39 -8.52 0.83 1.64
N ASP A 40 -9.50 1.44 2.31
CA ASP A 40 -10.13 0.80 3.47
C ASP A 40 -10.91 -0.44 3.01
N MET A 41 -10.53 -1.60 3.54
CA MET A 41 -11.24 -2.84 3.26
C MET A 41 -12.33 -3.07 4.31
N PRO A 42 -13.46 -3.72 3.95
CA PRO A 42 -14.46 -4.13 4.92
C PRO A 42 -13.79 -4.97 6.02
N ALA A 43 -14.14 -4.72 7.28
CA ALA A 43 -13.68 -5.56 8.37
C ALA A 43 -14.13 -7.00 8.14
N PRO A 44 -13.27 -8.01 8.36
CA PRO A 44 -13.70 -9.40 8.35
C PRO A 44 -14.82 -9.61 9.38
N THR A 45 -15.65 -10.63 9.15
CA THR A 45 -16.69 -11.04 10.10
C THR A 45 -16.07 -11.24 11.48
N PHE A 46 -16.72 -10.68 12.51
CA PHE A 46 -16.29 -10.73 13.92
C PHE A 46 -15.79 -12.13 14.33
N ASP A 47 -14.54 -12.21 14.81
CA ASP A 47 -13.85 -13.47 15.17
C ASP A 47 -13.76 -13.67 16.70
N GLY A 48 -14.66 -13.04 17.45
CA GLY A 48 -14.73 -13.13 18.90
C GLY A 48 -14.23 -11.87 19.65
N PRO A 49 -14.42 -11.83 20.98
CA PRO A 49 -14.07 -10.68 21.79
C PRO A 49 -12.55 -10.45 21.79
N GLY A 50 -12.13 -9.30 21.25
CA GLY A 50 -10.73 -8.87 21.20
C GLY A 50 -10.00 -9.09 19.87
N ALA A 51 -10.65 -9.70 18.86
CA ALA A 51 -10.04 -9.98 17.56
C ALA A 51 -10.84 -9.34 16.41
N SER A 52 -10.44 -8.14 16.01
CA SER A 52 -10.78 -7.60 14.68
C SER A 52 -9.48 -7.24 13.98
N ALA A 53 -8.97 -8.13 13.11
CA ALA A 53 -7.85 -7.78 12.25
C ALA A 53 -8.32 -6.70 11.28
N GLN A 54 -7.88 -5.46 11.48
CA GLN A 54 -8.13 -4.40 10.50
C GLN A 54 -7.25 -4.67 9.28
N THR A 55 -7.87 -4.97 8.16
CA THR A 55 -7.20 -5.11 6.87
C THR A 55 -7.36 -3.86 6.03
N VAL A 56 -6.32 -3.49 5.29
CA VAL A 56 -6.28 -2.34 4.39
C VAL A 56 -5.61 -2.79 3.09
N GLY A 57 -6.00 -2.21 1.96
CA GLY A 57 -5.34 -2.35 0.68
C GLY A 57 -4.40 -1.17 0.41
N TYR A 58 -3.23 -1.45 -0.15
CA TYR A 58 -2.34 -0.43 -0.71
C TYR A 58 -2.06 -0.73 -2.18
N GLU A 59 -2.38 0.23 -3.05
CA GLU A 59 -1.87 0.24 -4.42
C GLU A 59 -0.52 0.94 -4.45
N ILE A 60 0.51 0.21 -4.88
CA ILE A 60 1.89 0.68 -4.94
C ILE A 60 2.34 0.62 -6.40
N ASP A 61 2.98 1.69 -6.87
CA ASP A 61 3.55 1.69 -8.21
C ASP A 61 4.66 0.64 -8.35
N MET A 62 4.64 -0.13 -9.44
CA MET A 62 5.69 -1.11 -9.72
C MET A 62 7.07 -0.46 -9.88
N ALA A 63 7.12 0.79 -10.33
CA ALA A 63 8.37 1.54 -10.45
C ALA A 63 8.89 2.09 -9.11
N ALA A 64 8.06 2.10 -8.05
CA ALA A 64 8.43 2.67 -6.76
C ALA A 64 9.28 1.71 -5.89
N LEU A 65 9.27 0.41 -6.17
CA LEU A 65 10.06 -0.58 -5.43
C LEU A 65 10.99 -1.34 -6.38
N PRO A 66 12.18 -1.76 -5.91
CA PRO A 66 13.11 -2.56 -6.71
C PRO A 66 12.62 -4.00 -6.94
N ARG A 67 11.63 -4.44 -6.15
CA ARG A 67 11.02 -5.77 -6.26
C ARG A 67 9.56 -5.72 -5.82
N ARG A 68 8.83 -6.76 -6.21
CA ARG A 68 7.49 -7.04 -5.70
C ARG A 68 7.47 -7.08 -4.16
N PRO A 69 6.45 -6.48 -3.52
CA PRO A 69 6.19 -6.67 -2.10
C PRO A 69 6.08 -8.14 -1.72
N ARG A 70 6.55 -8.46 -0.50
CA ARG A 70 6.50 -9.81 0.06
C ARG A 70 5.73 -9.79 1.37
N ARG A 71 5.14 -10.95 1.69
CA ARG A 71 4.52 -11.18 2.99
C ARG A 71 5.54 -10.90 4.10
N GLY A 72 5.14 -10.10 5.09
CA GLY A 72 5.98 -9.69 6.21
C GLY A 72 6.72 -8.36 6.02
N ASP A 73 6.79 -7.81 4.80
CA ASP A 73 7.25 -6.43 4.58
C ASP A 73 6.30 -5.45 5.30
N LEU A 74 6.79 -4.25 5.63
CA LEU A 74 6.06 -3.24 6.40
C LEU A 74 5.83 -1.97 5.57
N ILE A 75 4.65 -1.39 5.74
CA ILE A 75 4.27 -0.08 5.18
C ILE A 75 3.99 0.85 6.36
N GLY A 76 4.74 1.94 6.45
CA GLY A 76 4.51 3.00 7.42
C GLY A 76 3.62 4.09 6.83
N HIS A 77 2.56 4.43 7.55
CA HIS A 77 1.63 5.49 7.18
C HIS A 77 1.60 6.52 8.31
N VAL A 78 1.88 7.79 8.01
CA VAL A 78 2.04 8.86 9.01
C VAL A 78 0.80 9.76 9.11
N VAL A 79 -0.04 9.80 8.07
CA VAL A 79 -1.22 10.68 8.02
C VAL A 79 -2.29 10.18 9.00
N GLY A 80 -2.64 11.02 9.99
CA GLY A 80 -3.60 10.67 11.03
C GLY A 80 -3.01 9.93 12.23
N GLY A 81 -1.69 9.72 12.27
CA GLY A 81 -0.95 8.99 13.30
C GLY A 81 0.05 8.03 12.67
N ALA A 82 1.17 7.75 13.36
CA ALA A 82 2.15 6.79 12.88
C ALA A 82 1.62 5.35 13.08
N THR A 83 1.20 4.72 11.97
CA THR A 83 0.72 3.34 11.95
C THR A 83 1.61 2.51 11.04
N SER A 84 2.02 1.34 11.52
CA SER A 84 2.74 0.35 10.71
C SER A 84 1.79 -0.76 10.29
N TRP A 85 1.88 -1.16 9.03
CA TRP A 85 1.07 -2.21 8.43
C TRP A 85 1.96 -3.32 7.89
N ARG A 86 1.62 -4.57 8.18
CA ARG A 86 2.33 -5.75 7.71
C ARG A 86 1.65 -6.31 6.47
N VAL A 87 2.40 -6.52 5.40
CA VAL A 87 1.92 -7.17 4.19
C VAL A 87 1.56 -8.62 4.48
N ILE A 88 0.31 -9.01 4.23
CA ILE A 88 -0.19 -10.37 4.40
C ILE A 88 -0.45 -11.08 3.07
N ASP A 89 -0.78 -10.34 2.02
CA ASP A 89 -0.96 -10.84 0.66
C ASP A 89 -0.64 -9.75 -0.36
N VAL A 90 -0.32 -10.15 -1.58
CA VAL A 90 0.03 -9.25 -2.68
C VAL A 90 -0.52 -9.82 -3.98
N SER A 91 -1.13 -8.98 -4.80
CA SER A 91 -1.58 -9.30 -6.16
C SER A 91 -0.97 -8.35 -7.18
N ASP A 92 -0.73 -8.85 -8.39
CA ASP A 92 -0.15 -8.06 -9.48
C ASP A 92 -1.28 -7.45 -10.33
N ARG A 93 -1.31 -6.12 -10.45
CA ARG A 93 -2.21 -5.38 -11.34
C ARG A 93 -1.41 -4.78 -12.50
N ALA A 94 -0.71 -5.63 -13.24
CA ALA A 94 0.23 -5.23 -14.30
C ALA A 94 -0.41 -4.35 -15.40
N ALA A 95 -1.70 -4.52 -15.67
CA ALA A 95 -2.44 -3.71 -16.64
C ALA A 95 -2.48 -2.21 -16.29
N VAL A 96 -2.31 -1.86 -15.01
CA VAL A 96 -2.24 -0.48 -14.50
C VAL A 96 -0.88 -0.18 -13.84
N GLY A 97 0.11 -1.06 -14.00
CA GLY A 97 1.45 -0.86 -13.45
C GLY A 97 1.52 -0.81 -11.92
N LYS A 98 0.59 -1.46 -11.21
CA LYS A 98 0.53 -1.46 -9.74
C LYS A 98 0.69 -2.85 -9.13
N TRP A 99 1.27 -2.93 -7.94
CA TRP A 99 1.03 -4.01 -7.00
C TRP A 99 -0.10 -3.63 -6.05
N PHE A 100 -0.97 -4.59 -5.72
CA PHE A 100 -1.98 -4.44 -4.69
C PHE A 100 -1.58 -5.27 -3.48
N ALA A 101 -1.17 -4.62 -2.41
CA ALA A 101 -0.77 -5.25 -1.15
C ALA A 101 -1.94 -5.20 -0.15
N ILE A 102 -2.38 -6.35 0.32
CA ILE A 102 -3.29 -6.45 1.47
C ILE A 102 -2.42 -6.49 2.72
N VAL A 103 -2.74 -5.63 3.68
CA VAL A 103 -1.98 -5.46 4.91
C VAL A 103 -2.87 -5.56 6.14
N GLU A 104 -2.28 -5.95 7.27
CA GLU A 104 -2.90 -5.89 8.60
C GLU A 104 -2.10 -4.94 9.49
N GLN A 105 -2.71 -4.38 10.54
CA GLN A 105 -2.00 -3.51 11.47
C GLN A 105 -0.88 -4.30 12.17
N ALA A 106 0.35 -3.79 12.13
CA ALA A 106 1.46 -4.38 12.86
C ALA A 106 1.33 -4.06 14.37
N ALA A 107 1.58 -5.06 15.21
CA ALA A 107 1.62 -4.93 16.67
C ALA A 107 2.82 -4.12 17.16
#